data_AF-H1V9U8-F1
#
_entry.id   AF-H1V9U8-F1
#
_cell.length_a   1.000
_cell.length_b   1.000
_cell.length_c   1.000
_cell.angle_alpha   90.00
_cell.angle_beta   90.00
_cell.angle_gamma   90.00
#
_symmetry.space_group_name_H-M   'P 1'
#
loop_
_entity.id
_entity.type
_entity.pdbx_description
1 polymer ?
#
loop_
_entity_poly.entity_id
_entity_poly.type
_entity_poly.pdbx_seq_one_letter_code
_entity_poly.pdbx_strand_id
1 'polypeptide(L)'
;MGVNAVYGVGQVLAIALVCNPVDYNWTRWDGKHVGSCGNITLMTYINGGVNITLDFVLFFLPVTQFINVSWTQKKKIGVSVIFLVGLL
;
A
#
# COMPACT_ATOMS: atom_id res chain seq x y z
N MET A 1 9.88 1.29 8.46
CA MET A 1 10.34 0.42 7.36
C MET A 1 9.99 -1.05 7.57
N GLY A 2 10.22 -1.64 8.76
CA GLY A 2 9.88 -3.05 9.02
C GLY A 2 8.39 -3.42 8.80
N VAL A 3 7.46 -2.55 9.21
CA VAL A 3 6.01 -2.79 9.06
C VAL A 3 5.60 -2.91 7.58
N ASN A 4 6.10 -2.01 6.72
CA ASN A 4 5.78 -2.05 5.28
C ASN A 4 6.36 -3.29 4.60
N ALA A 5 7.55 -3.74 5.01
CA ALA A 5 8.15 -4.96 4.47
C ALA A 5 7.35 -6.21 4.85
N VAL A 6 6.96 -6.35 6.12
CA VAL A 6 6.13 -7.46 6.59
C VAL A 6 4.77 -7.45 5.88
N TYR A 7 4.15 -6.28 5.76
CA TYR A 7 2.90 -6.11 5.04
C TYR A 7 3.02 -6.52 3.57
N GLY A 8 4.03 -6.00 2.86
CA GLY A 8 4.26 -6.32 1.45
C GLY A 8 4.50 -7.81 1.21
N VAL A 9 5.34 -8.45 2.05
CA VAL A 9 5.60 -9.90 1.94
C VAL A 9 4.33 -10.71 2.21
N GLY A 10 3.57 -10.38 3.26
CA GLY A 10 2.31 -11.06 3.57
C GLY A 10 1.28 -10.91 2.46
N GLN A 11 1.21 -9.74 1.84
CA GLN A 11 0.29 -9.45 0.75
C GLN A 11 0.65 -10.22 -0.54
N VAL A 12 1.94 -10.31 -0.87
CA VAL A 12 2.42 -11.13 -2.00
C VAL A 12 2.07 -12.61 -1.80
N LEU A 13 2.29 -13.14 -0.59
CA LEU A 13 1.91 -14.52 -0.26
C LEU A 13 0.41 -14.74 -0.33
N ALA A 14 -0.39 -13.79 0.18
CA ALA A 14 -1.85 -13.86 0.13
C ALA A 14 -2.38 -13.90 -1.30
N ILE A 15 -1.82 -13.10 -2.21
CA ILE A 15 -2.20 -13.10 -3.63
C ILE A 15 -1.77 -14.41 -4.31
N ALA A 16 -0.55 -14.89 -4.03
CA ALA A 16 -0.04 -16.12 -4.61
C ALA A 16 -0.87 -17.36 -4.18
N LEU A 17 -1.40 -17.36 -2.96
CA LEU A 17 -2.11 -18.49 -2.36
C LEU A 17 -3.65 -18.29 -2.29
N VAL A 18 -4.20 -17.29 -2.99
CA VAL A 18 -5.63 -16.93 -2.92
C VAL A 18 -6.56 -18.02 -3.50
N CYS A 19 -6.03 -18.87 -4.37
CA CYS A 19 -6.76 -19.93 -5.05
C CYS A 19 -6.28 -21.31 -4.59
N ASN A 20 -7.23 -22.26 -4.54
CA ASN A 20 -6.97 -23.67 -4.33
C ASN A 20 -7.49 -24.49 -5.53
N PRO A 21 -6.62 -25.27 -6.21
CA PRO A 21 -5.16 -25.36 -6.04
C PRO A 21 -4.43 -24.06 -6.43
N VAL A 22 -3.19 -23.87 -5.95
CA VAL A 22 -2.39 -22.64 -6.21
C VAL A 22 -2.21 -22.39 -7.72
N ASP A 23 -2.00 -23.45 -8.50
CA ASP A 23 -1.88 -23.37 -9.96
C ASP A 23 -3.12 -22.77 -10.62
N TYR A 24 -4.29 -22.87 -9.98
CA TYR A 24 -5.53 -22.29 -10.47
C TYR A 24 -5.48 -20.77 -10.61
N ASN A 25 -4.63 -20.08 -9.83
CA ASN A 25 -4.42 -18.65 -9.99
C ASN A 25 -3.91 -18.28 -11.40
N TRP A 26 -3.14 -19.18 -12.02
CA TRP A 26 -2.54 -18.99 -13.34
C TRP A 26 -3.29 -19.69 -14.46
N THR A 27 -4.06 -20.75 -14.15
CA THR A 27 -4.81 -21.52 -15.16
C THR A 27 -6.28 -21.13 -15.26
N ARG A 28 -6.80 -20.29 -14.36
CA ARG A 28 -8.21 -19.82 -14.36
C ARG A 28 -8.69 -19.25 -15.71
N TRP A 29 -7.81 -18.62 -16.48
CA TRP A 29 -8.18 -17.95 -17.74
C TRP A 29 -8.67 -18.91 -18.83
N ASP A 30 -8.28 -20.18 -18.78
CA ASP A 30 -8.63 -21.15 -19.82
C ASP A 30 -10.01 -21.80 -19.64
N GLY A 31 -10.62 -21.63 -18.46
CA GLY A 31 -11.92 -22.20 -18.12
C GLY A 31 -12.00 -23.72 -18.09
N LYS A 32 -10.87 -24.43 -18.25
CA LYS A 32 -10.80 -25.90 -18.28
C LYS A 32 -10.42 -26.49 -16.93
N HIS A 33 -9.69 -25.72 -16.12
CA HIS A 33 -9.27 -26.16 -14.79
C HIS A 33 -10.37 -25.87 -13.76
N VAL A 34 -10.57 -26.81 -12.83
CA VAL A 34 -11.56 -26.69 -11.76
C VAL A 34 -10.83 -26.25 -10.50
N GLY A 35 -11.26 -25.14 -9.91
CA GLY A 35 -10.66 -24.61 -8.69
C GLY A 35 -11.57 -23.58 -8.03
N SER A 36 -11.23 -23.24 -6.80
CA SER A 36 -11.95 -22.22 -6.02
C SER A 36 -10.95 -21.15 -5.58
N CYS A 37 -11.32 -19.89 -5.77
CA CYS A 37 -10.57 -18.75 -5.27
C CYS A 37 -11.37 -18.04 -4.19
N GLY A 38 -10.66 -17.43 -3.24
CA GLY A 38 -11.27 -16.50 -2.30
C GLY A 38 -11.84 -15.26 -3.00
N ASN A 39 -12.34 -14.31 -2.19
CA ASN A 39 -12.90 -13.07 -2.72
C ASN A 39 -11.79 -12.12 -3.18
N ILE A 40 -11.38 -12.26 -4.44
CA ILE A 40 -10.34 -11.44 -5.08
C ILE A 40 -10.74 -9.96 -5.09
N THR A 41 -12.01 -9.66 -5.35
CA THR A 41 -12.52 -8.28 -5.39
C THR A 41 -12.35 -7.59 -4.04
N LEU A 42 -12.78 -8.23 -2.96
CA LEU A 42 -12.61 -7.71 -1.60
C LEU A 42 -11.13 -7.54 -1.26
N MET A 43 -10.31 -8.52 -1.62
CA MET A 43 -8.87 -8.44 -1.40
C MET A 43 -8.27 -7.23 -2.13
N THR A 44 -8.60 -7.01 -3.40
CA THR A 44 -8.14 -5.85 -4.18
C THR A 44 -8.56 -4.52 -3.55
N TYR A 45 -9.80 -4.39 -3.08
CA TYR A 45 -10.26 -3.18 -2.41
C TYR A 45 -9.48 -2.91 -1.12
N ILE A 46 -9.26 -3.92 -0.29
CA ILE A 46 -8.46 -3.79 0.94
C ILE A 46 -7.02 -3.42 0.61
N ASN A 47 -6.41 -4.11 -0.37
CA ASN A 47 -5.05 -3.86 -0.82
C ASN A 47 -4.87 -2.42 -1.29
N GLY A 48 -5.80 -1.92 -2.10
CA GLY A 48 -5.80 -0.54 -2.58
C GLY A 48 -5.98 0.47 -1.45
N GLY A 49 -6.96 0.25 -0.56
CA GLY A 49 -7.20 1.13 0.59
C GLY A 49 -6.01 1.25 1.53
N VAL A 50 -5.33 0.15 1.82
CA VAL A 50 -4.13 0.16 2.67
C VAL A 50 -2.97 0.88 1.98
N ASN A 51 -2.73 0.67 0.68
CA ASN A 51 -1.67 1.39 -0.04
C ASN A 51 -1.90 2.91 0.00
N ILE A 52 -3.12 3.36 -0.29
CA ILE A 52 -3.50 4.78 -0.19
C ILE A 52 -3.28 5.31 1.25
N THR A 53 -3.67 4.52 2.26
CA THR A 53 -3.46 4.91 3.66
C THR A 53 -1.98 5.04 4.00
N LEU A 54 -1.13 4.13 3.51
CA LEU A 54 0.31 4.18 3.71
C LEU A 54 0.91 5.44 3.05
N ASP A 55 0.45 5.84 1.88
CA ASP A 55 0.88 7.06 1.22
C ASP A 55 0.56 8.31 2.06
N PHE A 56 -0.65 8.38 2.63
CA PHE A 56 -1.00 9.45 3.56
C PHE A 56 -0.11 9.43 4.81
N VAL A 57 0.14 8.27 5.40
CA VAL A 57 1.01 8.15 6.57
C VAL A 57 2.42 8.64 6.26
N LEU A 58 2.97 8.28 5.10
CA LEU A 58 4.27 8.75 4.64
C LEU A 58 4.30 10.27 4.41
N PHE A 59 3.19 10.85 3.96
CA PHE A 59 3.04 12.30 3.84
C PHE A 59 3.01 13.00 5.22
N PHE A 60 2.29 12.46 6.20
CA PHE A 60 2.15 13.09 7.52
C PHE A 60 3.35 12.90 8.45
N LEU A 61 4.06 11.78 8.35
CA LEU A 61 5.23 11.47 9.18
C LEU A 61 6.28 12.61 9.22
N PRO A 62 6.75 13.17 8.09
CA PRO A 62 7.70 14.28 8.09
C PRO A 62 7.08 15.57 8.65
N VAL A 63 5.78 15.81 8.43
CA VAL A 63 5.04 16.96 9.00
C VAL A 63 5.12 16.96 10.52
N THR A 64 4.98 15.80 11.16
CA THR A 64 5.08 15.70 12.63
C THR A 64 6.50 15.97 13.14
N GLN A 65 7.54 15.60 12.38
CA GLN A 65 8.92 15.93 12.74
C GLN A 65 9.21 17.44 12.63
N PHE A 66 8.61 18.15 11.67
CA PHE A 66 8.75 19.61 11.56
C PHE A 66 8.11 20.38 12.72
N ILE A 67 7.18 19.79 13.47
CA ILE A 67 6.52 20.45 14.60
C ILE A 67 7.44 20.51 15.82
N ASN A 68 8.26 19.47 16.04
CA ASN A 68 9.18 19.40 17.18
C ASN A 68 10.46 20.24 17.01
N VAL A 69 10.76 20.72 15.80
CA VAL A 69 11.95 21.55 15.56
C VAL A 69 11.55 23.02 15.45
N SER A 70 12.26 23.91 16.18
CA SER A 70 12.00 25.35 16.32
C SER A 70 12.32 26.15 15.05
N TRP A 71 11.67 25.85 13.92
CA TRP A 71 11.93 26.50 12.63
C TRP A 71 11.10 27.76 12.47
N THR A 72 11.71 28.81 11.89
CA THR A 72 11.01 30.03 11.47
C THR A 72 9.90 29.68 10.45
N GLN A 73 8.74 30.31 10.56
CA GLN A 73 7.52 30.02 9.76
C GLN A 73 7.78 29.90 8.24
N LYS A 74 8.74 30.67 7.71
CA LYS A 74 9.16 30.62 6.30
C LYS A 74 9.70 29.25 5.86
N LYS A 75 10.44 28.55 6.73
CA LYS A 75 10.98 27.22 6.40
C LYS A 75 9.90 26.13 6.49
N LYS A 76 8.92 26.27 7.39
CA LYS A 76 7.75 25.37 7.45
C LYS A 76 6.93 25.42 6.16
N ILE A 77 6.65 26.63 5.66
CA ILE A 77 5.91 26.81 4.41
C ILE A 77 6.70 26.25 3.22
N GLY A 78 7.99 26.57 3.11
CA GLY A 78 8.84 26.08 2.01
C GLY A 78 8.88 24.55 1.91
N VAL A 79 8.99 23.85 3.05
CA VAL A 79 9.01 22.38 3.04
C VAL A 79 7.62 21.79 2.77
N SER A 80 6.56 22.42 3.28
CA SER A 80 5.18 21.99 2.96
C SER A 80 4.88 22.11 1.46
N VAL A 81 5.41 23.15 0.79
CA VAL A 81 5.30 23.31 -0.67
C VAL A 81 6.09 22.23 -1.41
N ILE A 82 7.30 21.90 -0.98
CA ILE A 82 8.09 20.81 -1.59
C ILE A 82 7.34 19.46 -1.48
N PHE A 83 6.69 19.20 -0.33
CA PHE A 83 5.86 18.01 -0.14
C PHE A 83 4.60 18.00 -1.03
N LEU A 84 3.95 19.15 -1.21
CA LEU A 84 2.77 19.28 -2.08
C LEU A 84 3.14 19.16 -3.57
N VAL A 85 4.30 19.67 -3.98
CA VAL A 85 4.79 19.51 -5.36
C VAL A 85 5.15 18.05 -5.65
N GLY A 86 5.63 17.29 -4.66
CA GLY A 86 5.84 15.85 -4.81
C GLY A 86 4.54 15.01 -4.82
N LEU A 87 3.41 15.61 -4.45
CA LEU A 87 2.08 14.98 -4.47
C LEU A 87 1.32 15.23 -5.79
N LEU A 88 1.71 16.26 -6.55
CA LEU A 88 1.20 16.61 -7.89
C LEU A 88 1.94 15.84 -8.98
#